data_AF-A0A3D3J0G2-F1
#
_entry.id   AF-A0A3D3J0G2-F1
#
_cell.length_a   1.000
_cell.length_b   1.000
_cell.length_c   1.000
_cell.angle_alpha   90.00
_cell.angle_beta   90.00
_cell.angle_gamma   90.00
#
_symmetry.space_group_name_H-M   'P 1'
#
loop_
_entity.id
_entity.type
_entity.pdbx_description
1 polymer ?
#
loop_
_entity_poly.entity_id
_entity_poly.type
_entity_poly.pdbx_seq_one_letter_code
_entity_poly.pdbx_strand_id
1 'polypeptide(L)' 'MDAIVYTRDDNEYNLIKTTLENEAGLIDVDRHPLNGHKRYDHGYDVAVVAIKGAEGMEVMLAYVNNYGGLKRTI' A
#
# COMPACT_ATOMS: atom_id res chain seq x y z
N MET A 1 2.48 4.95 13.30
CA MET A 1 1.71 4.85 12.05
C MET A 1 2.13 3.57 11.37
N ASP A 2 1.30 3.04 10.47
CA ASP A 2 1.67 1.90 9.64
C ASP A 2 1.49 2.23 8.15
N ALA A 3 2.35 1.65 7.33
CA ALA A 3 2.32 1.80 5.89
C ALA A 3 2.46 0.46 5.19
N ILE A 4 1.74 0.30 4.09
CA ILE A 4 1.89 -0.82 3.18
C ILE A 4 2.38 -0.34 1.82
N VAL A 5 3.42 -0.98 1.30
CA VAL A 5 4.00 -0.67 -0.01
C VAL A 5 3.76 -1.83 -0.97
N TYR A 6 3.08 -1.52 -2.08
CA TYR A 6 2.85 -2.43 -3.19
C TYR A 6 3.85 -2.12 -4.30
N THR A 7 4.92 -2.91 -4.37
CA THR A 7 5.91 -2.87 -5.46
C THR A 7 6.54 -4.24 -5.69
N ARG A 8 6.93 -4.49 -6.93
CA ARG A 8 7.71 -5.67 -7.33
C ARG A 8 9.22 -5.47 -7.20
N ASP A 9 9.67 -4.23 -7.10
CA ASP A 9 11.09 -3.91 -7.12
C ASP A 9 11.61 -3.69 -5.70
N ASP A 10 12.65 -4.43 -5.34
CA ASP A 10 13.25 -4.38 -4.00
C ASP A 10 13.93 -3.04 -3.73
N ASN A 11 14.53 -2.41 -4.75
CA ASN A 11 15.15 -1.10 -4.61
C ASN A 11 14.10 -0.01 -4.45
N GLU A 12 13.01 -0.08 -5.22
CA GLU A 12 11.88 0.85 -5.08
C GLU A 12 11.24 0.73 -3.69
N TYR A 13 11.08 -0.51 -3.18
CA TYR A 13 10.64 -0.74 -1.81
C TYR A 13 11.56 -0.09 -0.78
N ASN A 14 12.87 -0.36 -0.85
CA ASN A 14 13.84 0.16 0.12
C ASN A 14 13.91 1.69 0.08
N LEU A 15 13.79 2.29 -1.10
CA LEU A 15 13.75 3.73 -1.25
C LEU A 15 12.51 4.32 -0.57
N ILE A 16 11.32 3.81 -0.88
CA ILE A 16 10.06 4.27 -0.28
C ILE A 16 10.07 4.09 1.23
N LYS A 17 10.50 2.93 1.71
CA LYS A 17 10.62 2.64 3.14
C LYS A 17 11.52 3.67 3.84
N THR A 18 12.73 3.88 3.31
CA THR A 18 13.70 4.82 3.89
C THR A 18 13.13 6.25 3.91
N THR A 19 12.44 6.66 2.84
CA THR A 19 11.79 7.98 2.78
C THR A 19 10.70 8.12 3.83
N LEU A 20 9.82 7.12 3.96
CA LEU A 20 8.73 7.14 4.94
C LEU A 20 9.26 7.17 6.38
N GLU A 21 10.24 6.34 6.70
CA GLU A 21 10.87 6.30 8.03
C GLU A 21 11.55 7.64 8.38
N ASN A 22 12.20 8.29 7.41
CA ASN A 22 12.87 9.57 7.62
C ASN A 22 11.90 10.75 7.79
N GLU A 23 10.78 10.77 7.05
CA GLU A 23 9.86 11.91 7.02
C GLU A 23 8.73 11.79 8.04
N ALA A 24 8.18 10.60 8.25
CA ALA A 24 7.02 10.36 9.11
C ALA A 24 7.39 9.97 10.55
N GLY A 25 8.67 9.72 10.84
CA GLY A 25 9.14 9.32 12.16
C GLY A 25 8.80 7.88 12.50
N LEU A 26 8.02 7.64 13.58
CA LEU A 26 7.64 6.29 14.01
C LEU A 26 6.54 5.70 13.10
N ILE A 27 6.98 5.14 11.98
CA ILE A 27 6.16 4.39 11.03
C ILE A 27 6.69 2.97 10.85
N ASP A 28 5.81 1.97 10.91
CA ASP A 28 6.15 0.61 10.52
C ASP A 28 5.78 0.42 9.04
N VAL A 29 6.71 -0.08 8.24
CA VAL A 29 6.55 -0.17 6.79
C VAL A 29 6.60 -1.62 6.36
N ASP A 30 5.44 -2.13 5.96
CA ASP A 30 5.26 -3.45 5.42
C ASP A 30 5.39 -3.45 3.90
N ARG A 31 5.83 -4.60 3.36
CA ARG A 31 5.77 -4.89 1.93
C ARG A 31 4.70 -5.92 1.65
N HIS A 32 3.82 -5.63 0.71
CA HIS A 32 2.84 -6.64 0.33
C HIS A 32 3.47 -7.72 -0.58
N PRO A 33 3.38 -9.02 -0.24
CA PRO A 33 3.74 -10.09 -1.16
C PRO A 33 2.75 -10.10 -2.34
N LEU A 34 3.17 -9.64 -3.51
CA LEU A 34 2.39 -9.66 -4.76
C LEU A 34 2.30 -11.08 -5.37
N ASN A 35 2.08 -12.09 -4.54
CA ASN A 35 2.07 -13.51 -4.91
C ASN A 35 0.66 -14.03 -5.32
N GLY A 36 -0.22 -13.13 -5.74
CA GLY A 36 -1.59 -13.46 -6.18
C GLY A 36 -2.60 -13.65 -5.05
N HIS A 37 -2.16 -13.80 -3.79
CA HIS A 37 -3.03 -13.76 -2.62
C HIS A 37 -2.96 -12.38 -1.98
N LYS A 38 -3.82 -11.47 -2.45
CA LYS A 38 -3.93 -10.13 -1.85
C LYS A 38 -4.48 -10.26 -0.43
N ARG A 39 -3.58 -10.22 0.56
CA ARG A 39 -3.91 -10.20 1.98
C ARG A 39 -4.07 -8.76 2.43
N TYR A 40 -5.31 -8.44 2.77
CA TYR A 40 -5.72 -7.19 3.39
C TYR A 40 -5.99 -7.52 4.86
N ASP A 41 -4.91 -7.70 5.64
CA ASP A 41 -5.01 -8.22 7.00
C ASP A 41 -5.50 -7.15 7.99
N HIS A 42 -5.18 -5.88 7.73
CA HIS A 42 -5.78 -4.72 8.41
C HIS A 42 -5.71 -3.46 7.52
N GLY A 43 -6.40 -2.41 7.94
CA GLY A 43 -6.27 -1.08 7.33
C GLY A 43 -4.99 -0.43 7.82
N TYR A 44 -4.19 0.08 6.89
CA TYR A 44 -2.99 0.88 7.15
C TYR A 44 -3.32 2.37 7.09
N ASP A 45 -2.59 3.19 7.85
CA ASP A 45 -2.67 4.65 7.79
C ASP A 45 -2.25 5.17 6.41
N VAL A 46 -1.26 4.52 5.78
CA VAL A 46 -0.74 4.88 4.46
C VAL A 46 -0.64 3.66 3.54
N ALA A 47 -1.14 3.77 2.31
CA ALA A 47 -0.96 2.77 1.27
C ALA A 47 -0.25 3.37 0.04
N VAL A 48 0.92 2.84 -0.30
CA VAL A 48 1.71 3.29 -1.46
C VAL A 48 1.60 2.25 -2.57
N VAL A 49 1.00 2.63 -3.69
CA VAL A 49 0.86 1.75 -4.87
C VAL A 49 1.85 2.15 -5.95
N ALA A 50 3.00 1.49 -5.97
CA ALA A 50 4.04 1.64 -6.99
C ALA A 50 3.98 0.51 -8.03
N ILE A 51 2.77 0.18 -8.48
CA ILE A 51 2.53 -0.77 -9.57
C ILE A 51 1.90 0.00 -10.72
N LYS A 52 2.47 -0.15 -11.92
CA LYS A 52 2.00 0.55 -13.12
C LYS A 52 0.83 -0.17 -13.77
N GLY A 53 0.00 0.59 -14.48
CA GLY A 53 -1.07 0.07 -15.32
C GLY A 53 -2.31 -0.41 -14.56
N ALA A 54 -3.10 -1.27 -15.21
CA ALA A 54 -4.39 -1.72 -14.70
C ALA A 54 -4.28 -2.42 -13.33
N GLU A 55 -3.20 -3.18 -13.12
CA GLU A 55 -3.00 -3.89 -11.86
C GLU A 55 -2.83 -2.95 -10.66
N GLY A 56 -2.12 -1.83 -10.82
CA GLY A 56 -2.01 -0.82 -9.78
C GLY A 56 -3.37 -0.24 -9.41
N MET A 57 -4.22 0.01 -10.41
CA MET A 57 -5.59 0.45 -10.20
C MET A 57 -6.42 -0.61 -9.46
N GLU A 58 -6.29 -1.89 -9.80
CA GLU A 58 -6.98 -2.97 -9.10
C GLU A 58 -6.58 -3.06 -7.62
N VAL A 59 -5.28 -2.89 -7.32
CA VAL A 59 -4.77 -2.86 -5.94
C VAL A 59 -5.34 -1.66 -5.18
N MET A 60 -5.30 -0.47 -5.78
CA MET A 60 -5.87 0.75 -5.19
C MET A 60 -7.37 0.60 -4.91
N LEU A 61 -8.14 0.14 -5.90
CA LEU A 61 -9.59 -0.06 -5.77
C LEU A 61 -9.93 -1.07 -4.69
N ALA A 62 -9.21 -2.20 -4.64
CA ALA A 62 -9.41 -3.20 -3.61
C ALA A 62 -9.10 -2.63 -2.22
N TYR A 63 -8.01 -1.88 -2.05
CA TYR A 63 -7.68 -1.23 -0.77
C TYR A 63 -8.78 -0.25 -0.33
N VAL A 64 -9.20 0.64 -1.24
CA VAL A 64 -10.22 1.66 -0.95
C VAL A 64 -11.59 1.04 -0.66
N ASN A 65 -11.98 -0.03 -1.35
CA ASN A 65 -13.23 -0.73 -1.08
C ASN A 65 -13.26 -1.38 0.31
N ASN A 66 -12.11 -1.85 0.80
CA ASN A 66 -12.02 -2.50 2.11
C ASN A 66 -11.86 -1.47 3.26
N TYR A 67 -11.15 -0.36 3.03
CA TYR A 67 -10.73 0.55 4.11
C TYR A 67 -10.96 2.04 3.85
N GLY A 68 -11.13 2.45 2.60
CA GLY A 68 -11.13 3.86 2.20
C GLY A 68 -12.42 4.63 2.48
N GLY A 69 -13.42 4.03 3.14
CA GLY A 69 -14.62 4.73 3.57
C GLY A 69 -15.43 5.41 2.45
N LEU A 70 -15.25 5.01 1.18
CA LEU A 70 -16.10 5.45 0.09
C LEU A 70 -17.49 4.82 0.27
N LYS A 71 -18.32 5.44 1.11
CA LYS A 71 -19.77 5.27 1.07
C LYS A 71 -20.17 5.51 -0.37
N ARG A 72 -20.65 4.46 -1.04
CA ARG A 72 -21.35 4.59 -2.31
C ARG A 72 -22.56 5.50 -2.05
N THR A 73 -22.44 6.77 -2.39
CA THR A 73 -23.60 7.64 -2.52
C THR A 73 -24.27 7.23 -3.82
N ILE A 74 -25.38 6.52 -3.70
CA ILE A 74 -26.30 6.16 -4.78
C ILE A 74 -27.26 7.33 -4.97
#